data_AF-A0A1A7WDU3-F1
#
_entry.id   AF-A0A1A7WDU3-F1
#
_cell.length_a   1.000
_cell.length_b   1.000
_cell.length_c   1.000
_cell.angle_alpha   90.00
_cell.angle_beta   90.00
_cell.angle_gamma   90.00
#
_symmetry.space_group_name_H-M   'P 1'
#
loop_
_entity.id
_entity.type
_entity.pdbx_description
1 polymer ?
#
loop_
_entity_poly.entity_id
_entity_poly.type
_entity_poly.pdbx_seq_one_letter_code
_entity_poly.pdbx_strand_id
1 'polypeptide(L)'
;MSLQWTAVATFLYVEVFLVLLLCIPFVSPKRWNRIFKSRIVQTIALYGNTWFMVAIAILVFLLIDAFREVRKYSVSDSVDVTNNPTAIEHIHMKLFRAQRNEYIAGFALLLCLLLRRLATLLSQQATLLATNEAFKKQAEGASTAAKKYMEENELLQEKLRQAGIELPEAGKQGVGLQEENKTLKEEVKTLKTELESTKKALQKSDSDVCAMKKQAENLTVEYDRLLEEHSKLLASSDKKSD
;
A
#
# COMPACT_ATOMS: atom_id res chain seq x y z
N MET A 1 -26.23 14.99 -24.86
CA MET A 1 -24.87 15.13 -24.26
C MET A 1 -23.98 15.80 -25.29
N SER A 2 -23.10 16.72 -24.90
CA SER A 2 -22.09 17.22 -25.85
C SER A 2 -21.06 16.12 -26.14
N LEU A 3 -20.43 16.16 -27.30
CA LEU A 3 -19.45 15.15 -27.75
C LEU A 3 -18.35 14.88 -26.72
N GLN A 4 -17.86 15.92 -26.03
CA GLN A 4 -16.87 15.78 -24.94
C GLN A 4 -17.33 14.84 -23.82
N TRP A 5 -18.56 14.96 -23.32
CA TRP A 5 -19.05 14.18 -22.19
C TRP A 5 -19.39 12.75 -22.59
N THR A 6 -19.77 12.54 -23.86
CA THR A 6 -19.89 11.19 -24.43
C THR A 6 -18.53 10.50 -24.48
N ALA A 7 -17.46 11.19 -24.89
CA ALA A 7 -16.12 10.63 -24.92
C ALA A 7 -15.61 10.24 -23.51
N VAL A 8 -15.82 11.09 -22.50
CA VAL A 8 -15.47 10.78 -21.10
C VAL A 8 -16.29 9.60 -20.58
N ALA A 9 -17.58 9.53 -20.90
CA ALA A 9 -18.42 8.39 -20.51
C ALA A 9 -17.96 7.08 -21.17
N THR A 10 -17.60 7.10 -22.46
CA THR A 10 -17.03 5.92 -23.13
C THR A 10 -15.71 5.50 -22.48
N PHE A 11 -14.84 6.46 -22.15
CA PHE A 11 -13.60 6.20 -21.43
C PHE A 11 -13.87 5.53 -20.07
N LEU A 12 -14.80 6.06 -19.28
CA LEU A 12 -15.23 5.48 -18.01
C LEU A 12 -15.72 4.03 -18.17
N TYR A 13 -16.54 3.74 -19.17
CA TYR A 13 -17.03 2.37 -19.39
C TYR A 13 -15.92 1.40 -19.75
N VAL A 14 -14.92 1.83 -20.53
CA VAL A 14 -13.73 1.03 -20.82
C VAL A 14 -12.94 0.78 -19.55
N GLU A 15 -12.77 1.77 -18.68
CA GLU A 15 -12.09 1.60 -17.40
C GLU A 15 -12.79 0.63 -16.47
N VAL A 16 -14.12 0.76 -16.32
CA VAL A 16 -14.92 -0.19 -15.52
C VAL A 16 -14.75 -1.61 -16.05
N PHE A 17 -14.86 -1.80 -17.37
CA PHE A 17 -14.67 -3.10 -17.99
C PHE A 17 -13.26 -3.67 -17.70
N LEU A 18 -12.22 -2.86 -17.85
CA LEU A 18 -10.84 -3.28 -17.57
C LEU A 18 -10.63 -3.60 -16.09
N VAL A 19 -11.14 -2.80 -15.15
CA VAL A 19 -11.05 -3.08 -13.71
C VAL A 19 -11.74 -4.39 -13.38
N LEU A 20 -12.97 -4.59 -13.87
CA LEU A 20 -13.69 -5.84 -13.66
C LEU A 20 -12.89 -7.02 -14.20
N LEU A 21 -12.34 -6.90 -15.40
CA LEU A 21 -11.55 -7.94 -16.05
C LEU A 21 -10.23 -8.25 -15.31
N LEU A 22 -9.56 -7.24 -14.75
CA LEU A 22 -8.35 -7.43 -13.92
C LEU A 22 -8.68 -8.03 -12.55
N CYS A 23 -9.86 -7.74 -11.99
CA CYS A 23 -10.29 -8.25 -10.68
C CYS A 23 -10.84 -9.68 -10.72
N ILE A 24 -10.96 -10.30 -11.90
CA ILE A 24 -11.47 -11.67 -12.02
C ILE A 24 -10.49 -12.66 -11.34
N PRO A 25 -10.95 -13.45 -10.34
CA PRO A 25 -10.08 -14.38 -9.61
C PRO A 25 -9.58 -15.56 -10.46
N PHE A 26 -10.19 -15.79 -11.63
CA PHE A 26 -9.85 -16.88 -12.55
C PHE A 26 -8.50 -16.71 -13.25
N VAL A 27 -8.01 -15.47 -13.40
CA VAL A 27 -6.76 -15.20 -14.13
C VAL A 27 -5.62 -15.00 -13.15
N SER A 28 -4.70 -15.96 -13.09
CA SER A 28 -3.57 -15.89 -12.18
C SER A 28 -2.65 -14.69 -12.49
N PRO A 29 -2.00 -14.08 -11.47
CA PRO A 29 -1.04 -12.99 -11.67
C PRO A 29 0.09 -13.35 -12.66
N LYS A 30 0.49 -14.62 -12.72
CA LYS A 30 1.50 -15.13 -13.67
C LYS A 30 1.06 -14.96 -15.13
N ARG A 31 -0.22 -15.17 -15.45
CA ARG A 31 -0.77 -15.00 -16.80
C ARG A 31 -0.80 -13.51 -17.18
N TRP A 32 -1.27 -12.67 -16.27
CA TRP A 32 -1.26 -11.22 -16.44
C TRP A 32 0.14 -10.64 -16.66
N ASN A 33 1.12 -11.10 -15.88
CA ASN A 33 2.51 -10.67 -16.04
C ASN A 33 3.10 -11.04 -17.39
N ARG A 34 2.71 -12.19 -17.96
CA ARG A 34 3.13 -12.55 -19.33
C ARG A 34 2.56 -11.58 -20.37
N ILE A 35 1.31 -11.15 -20.19
CA ILE A 35 0.68 -10.15 -21.07
C ILE A 35 1.35 -8.79 -20.90
N PHE A 36 1.56 -8.35 -19.65
CA PHE A 36 2.18 -7.06 -19.33
C PHE A 36 3.66 -6.96 -19.75
N LYS A 37 4.40 -8.07 -19.73
CA LYS A 37 5.78 -8.12 -20.23
C LYS A 37 5.90 -8.37 -21.73
N SER A 38 4.78 -8.47 -22.46
CA SER A 38 4.85 -8.57 -23.92
C SER A 38 5.42 -7.27 -24.51
N ARG A 39 6.17 -7.38 -25.61
CA ARG A 39 6.83 -6.23 -26.27
C ARG A 39 5.83 -5.12 -26.61
N ILE A 40 4.63 -5.49 -27.02
CA ILE A 40 3.54 -4.58 -27.36
C ILE A 40 3.11 -3.77 -26.13
N VAL A 41 2.88 -4.46 -25.00
CA VAL A 41 2.43 -3.79 -23.76
C VAL A 41 3.55 -2.96 -23.13
N GLN A 42 4.80 -3.37 -23.25
CA GLN A 42 5.94 -2.56 -22.80
C GLN A 42 6.09 -1.26 -23.59
N THR A 43 5.92 -1.30 -24.92
CA THR A 43 5.89 -0.08 -25.74
C THR A 43 4.71 0.81 -25.36
N ILE A 44 3.52 0.22 -25.18
CA ILE A 44 2.33 0.95 -24.70
C ILE A 44 2.56 1.54 -23.31
N ALA A 45 3.24 0.86 -22.40
CA ALA A 45 3.49 1.36 -21.05
C ALA A 45 4.45 2.57 -21.04
N LEU A 46 5.46 2.56 -21.93
CA LEU A 46 6.47 3.62 -22.02
C LEU A 46 5.88 4.93 -22.56
N TYR A 47 5.14 4.86 -23.66
CA TYR A 47 4.39 6.01 -24.17
C TYR A 47 3.16 6.32 -23.31
N GLY A 48 2.55 5.28 -22.75
CA GLY A 48 1.34 5.35 -21.94
C GLY A 48 1.53 6.15 -20.66
N ASN A 49 2.74 6.25 -20.11
CA ASN A 49 2.98 7.10 -18.95
C ASN A 49 2.73 8.58 -19.25
N THR A 50 3.24 9.07 -20.38
CA THR A 50 3.03 10.46 -20.82
C THR A 50 1.58 10.71 -21.17
N TRP A 51 0.96 9.81 -21.95
CA TRP A 51 -0.46 9.90 -22.29
C TRP A 51 -1.39 9.82 -21.07
N PHE A 52 -1.05 9.02 -20.07
CA PHE A 52 -1.79 8.91 -18.81
C PHE A 52 -1.74 10.21 -18.01
N MET A 53 -0.58 10.85 -17.91
CA MET A 53 -0.46 12.16 -17.26
C MET A 53 -1.30 13.23 -17.97
N VAL A 54 -1.27 13.25 -19.30
CA VAL A 54 -2.11 14.16 -20.10
C VAL A 54 -3.60 13.87 -19.89
N ALA A 55 -4.00 12.59 -19.88
CA ALA A 55 -5.38 12.19 -19.64
C ALA A 55 -5.86 12.62 -18.24
N ILE A 56 -5.03 12.45 -17.20
CA ILE A 56 -5.34 12.94 -15.85
C ILE A 56 -5.50 14.46 -15.85
N ALA A 57 -4.59 15.20 -16.48
CA ALA A 57 -4.70 16.66 -16.55
C ALA A 57 -6.02 17.07 -17.19
N ILE A 58 -6.40 16.45 -18.32
CA ILE A 58 -7.68 16.71 -19.01
C ILE A 58 -8.87 16.39 -18.10
N LEU A 59 -8.87 15.23 -17.43
CA LEU A 59 -9.94 14.84 -16.50
C LEU A 59 -10.07 15.79 -15.32
N VAL A 60 -8.95 16.27 -14.76
CA VAL A 60 -8.94 17.28 -13.70
C VAL A 60 -9.51 18.61 -14.20
N PHE A 61 -9.11 19.07 -15.40
CA PHE A 61 -9.68 20.28 -15.99
C PHE A 61 -11.20 20.17 -16.21
N LEU A 62 -11.67 19.04 -16.75
CA LEU A 62 -13.10 18.79 -16.95
C LEU A 62 -13.86 18.66 -15.62
N LEU A 63 -13.25 18.08 -14.60
CA LEU A 63 -13.83 17.99 -13.27
C LEU A 63 -13.99 19.37 -12.64
N ILE A 64 -12.98 20.24 -12.76
CA ILE A 64 -13.05 21.63 -12.29
C ILE A 64 -14.12 22.42 -13.05
N ASP A 65 -14.21 22.26 -14.38
CA ASP A 65 -15.23 22.95 -15.18
C ASP A 65 -16.65 22.48 -14.80
N ALA A 66 -16.86 21.17 -14.66
CA ALA A 66 -18.14 20.62 -14.19
C ALA A 66 -18.48 21.10 -12.78
N PHE A 67 -17.53 21.09 -11.85
CA PHE A 67 -17.74 21.58 -10.48
C PHE A 67 -18.09 23.07 -10.45
N ARG A 68 -17.42 23.88 -11.28
CA ARG A 68 -17.74 25.30 -11.44
C ARG A 68 -19.14 25.48 -12.04
N GLU A 69 -19.52 24.65 -13.01
CA GLU A 69 -20.84 24.67 -13.63
C GLU A 69 -21.95 24.28 -12.62
N VAL A 70 -21.71 23.27 -11.78
CA VAL A 70 -22.60 22.89 -10.67
C VAL A 70 -22.76 24.04 -9.69
N ARG A 71 -21.67 24.65 -9.20
CA ARG A 71 -21.76 25.80 -8.29
C ARG A 71 -22.49 26.98 -8.91
N LYS A 72 -22.23 27.28 -10.19
CA LYS A 72 -22.86 28.39 -10.92
C LYS A 72 -24.38 28.23 -10.99
N TYR A 73 -24.86 27.02 -11.29
CA TYR A 73 -26.31 26.77 -11.41
C TYR A 73 -26.97 26.39 -10.08
N SER A 74 -26.20 26.06 -9.04
CA SER A 74 -26.73 25.74 -7.70
C SER A 74 -27.00 26.97 -6.83
N VAL A 75 -26.26 28.08 -7.03
CA VAL A 75 -26.39 29.31 -6.21
C VAL A 75 -27.31 30.36 -6.86
N SER A 76 -27.82 30.10 -8.07
CA SER A 76 -28.59 31.06 -8.87
C SER A 76 -30.04 31.29 -8.40
N ASP A 77 -30.42 30.86 -7.19
CA ASP A 77 -31.73 31.14 -6.57
C ASP A 77 -31.95 32.64 -6.25
N SER A 78 -30.92 33.49 -6.38
CA SER A 78 -30.96 34.88 -5.92
C SER A 78 -31.25 35.95 -6.98
N VAL A 79 -31.49 35.59 -8.25
CA VAL A 79 -31.73 36.59 -9.31
C VAL A 79 -33.00 36.24 -10.11
N ASP A 80 -34.13 36.78 -9.64
CA ASP A 80 -35.35 37.07 -10.41
C ASP A 80 -36.01 35.89 -11.18
N VAL A 81 -35.93 34.67 -10.63
CA VAL A 81 -36.49 33.46 -11.27
C VAL A 81 -38.00 33.27 -11.04
N THR A 82 -38.61 34.07 -10.17
CA THR A 82 -40.03 33.96 -9.77
C THR A 82 -41.01 34.32 -10.90
N ASN A 83 -40.57 35.05 -11.92
CA ASN A 83 -41.46 35.63 -12.93
C ASN A 83 -41.60 34.81 -14.23
N ASN A 84 -40.86 33.70 -14.38
CA ASN A 84 -40.97 32.84 -15.57
C ASN A 84 -40.71 31.35 -15.25
N PRO A 85 -41.75 30.51 -15.09
CA PRO A 85 -41.59 29.10 -14.71
C PRO A 85 -40.75 28.29 -15.70
N THR A 86 -40.73 28.67 -16.99
CA THR A 86 -39.92 28.00 -18.03
C THR A 86 -38.41 28.23 -17.83
N ALA A 87 -38.00 29.32 -17.16
CA ALA A 87 -36.60 29.60 -16.87
C ALA A 87 -36.06 28.74 -15.71
N ILE A 88 -36.89 28.48 -14.70
CA ILE A 88 -36.57 27.60 -13.56
C ILE A 88 -36.26 26.18 -14.06
N GLU A 89 -37.12 25.64 -14.93
CA GLU A 89 -36.92 24.29 -15.51
C GLU A 89 -35.62 24.20 -16.30
N HIS A 90 -35.27 25.24 -17.06
CA HIS A 90 -34.01 25.30 -17.81
C HIS A 90 -32.77 25.32 -16.92
N ILE A 91 -32.82 25.98 -15.76
CA ILE A 91 -31.72 26.02 -14.78
C ILE A 91 -31.56 24.66 -14.11
N HIS A 92 -32.65 24.05 -13.63
CA HIS A 92 -32.61 22.70 -13.07
C HIS A 92 -32.07 21.68 -14.06
N MET A 93 -32.48 21.73 -15.34
CA MET A 93 -31.95 20.84 -16.37
C MET A 93 -30.44 21.02 -16.59
N LYS A 94 -29.91 22.24 -16.49
CA LYS A 94 -28.47 22.50 -16.59
C LYS A 94 -27.72 22.04 -15.34
N LEU A 95 -28.30 22.22 -14.15
CA LEU A 95 -27.74 21.72 -12.89
C LEU A 95 -27.60 20.19 -12.89
N PHE A 96 -28.67 19.45 -13.24
CA PHE A 96 -28.62 17.99 -13.32
C PHE A 96 -27.61 17.50 -14.37
N ARG A 97 -27.47 18.24 -15.48
CA ARG A 97 -26.46 17.93 -16.50
C ARG A 97 -25.05 18.07 -15.92
N ALA A 98 -24.77 19.18 -15.23
CA ALA A 98 -23.47 19.46 -14.64
C ALA A 98 -23.13 18.45 -13.54
N GLN A 99 -24.09 18.10 -12.66
CA GLN A 99 -23.90 17.13 -11.59
C GLN A 99 -23.55 15.73 -12.12
N ARG A 100 -24.26 15.25 -13.14
CA ARG A 100 -23.93 13.96 -13.79
C ARG A 100 -22.54 14.00 -14.42
N ASN A 101 -22.20 15.10 -15.09
CA ASN A 101 -20.90 15.26 -15.74
C ASN A 101 -19.74 15.26 -14.72
N GLU A 102 -19.95 15.91 -13.57
CA GLU A 102 -19.02 15.88 -12.44
C GLU A 102 -18.79 14.44 -11.95
N TYR A 103 -19.86 13.67 -11.74
CA TYR A 103 -19.72 12.27 -11.35
C TYR A 103 -18.98 11.44 -12.40
N ILE A 104 -19.30 11.60 -13.69
CA ILE A 104 -18.62 10.86 -14.76
C ILE A 104 -17.12 11.16 -14.77
N ALA A 105 -16.73 12.44 -14.72
CA ALA A 105 -15.32 12.84 -14.67
C ALA A 105 -14.62 12.37 -13.38
N GLY A 106 -15.29 12.50 -12.23
CA GLY A 106 -14.74 12.12 -10.93
C GLY A 106 -14.52 10.61 -10.83
N PHE A 107 -15.49 9.80 -11.24
CA PHE A 107 -15.35 8.35 -11.28
C PHE A 107 -14.31 7.90 -12.30
N ALA A 108 -14.22 8.55 -13.46
CA ALA A 108 -13.20 8.23 -14.46
C ALA A 108 -11.80 8.49 -13.90
N LEU A 109 -11.59 9.66 -13.28
CA LEU A 109 -10.31 10.00 -12.64
C LEU A 109 -9.94 8.98 -11.56
N LEU A 110 -10.89 8.63 -10.67
CA LEU A 110 -10.68 7.64 -9.62
C LEU A 110 -10.31 6.27 -10.20
N LEU A 111 -11.11 5.77 -11.15
CA LEU A 111 -10.89 4.46 -11.76
C LEU A 111 -9.57 4.43 -12.54
N CYS A 112 -9.20 5.49 -13.24
CA CYS A 112 -7.92 5.62 -13.94
C CYS A 112 -6.73 5.40 -13.01
N LEU A 113 -6.76 6.05 -11.83
CA LEU A 113 -5.73 5.89 -10.80
C LEU A 113 -5.73 4.48 -10.20
N LEU A 114 -6.91 3.92 -9.95
CA LEU A 114 -7.04 2.55 -9.44
C LEU A 114 -6.50 1.52 -10.46
N LEU A 115 -6.80 1.68 -11.74
CA LEU A 115 -6.34 0.80 -12.82
C LEU A 115 -4.82 0.78 -12.92
N ARG A 116 -4.20 1.97 -12.89
CA ARG A 116 -2.74 2.15 -12.85
C ARG A 116 -2.13 1.41 -11.66
N ARG A 117 -2.73 1.58 -10.47
CA ARG A 117 -2.26 0.93 -9.24
C ARG A 117 -2.43 -0.58 -9.29
N LEU A 118 -3.57 -1.09 -9.74
CA LEU A 118 -3.85 -2.52 -9.88
C LEU A 118 -2.87 -3.18 -10.86
N ALA A 119 -2.65 -2.60 -12.04
CA ALA A 119 -1.71 -3.13 -13.02
C ALA A 119 -0.28 -3.23 -12.46
N THR A 120 0.15 -2.21 -11.71
CA THR A 120 1.48 -2.18 -11.07
C THR A 120 1.60 -3.26 -10.00
N LEU A 121 0.62 -3.35 -9.10
CA LEU A 121 0.60 -4.35 -8.03
C LEU A 121 0.57 -5.78 -8.59
N LEU A 122 -0.18 -6.03 -9.66
CA LEU A 122 -0.27 -7.34 -10.29
C LEU A 122 1.07 -7.78 -10.92
N SER A 123 1.78 -6.83 -11.54
CA SER A 123 3.13 -7.05 -12.07
C SER A 123 4.15 -7.35 -10.96
N GLN A 124 4.09 -6.61 -9.85
CA GLN A 124 4.93 -6.84 -8.67
C GLN A 124 4.64 -8.20 -8.05
N GLN A 125 3.37 -8.52 -7.81
CA GLN A 125 2.94 -9.80 -7.22
C GLN A 125 3.39 -11.00 -8.06
N ALA A 126 3.29 -10.90 -9.39
CA ALA A 126 3.75 -11.98 -10.26
C ALA A 126 5.27 -12.14 -10.27
N THR A 127 6.02 -11.05 -10.14
CA THR A 127 7.49 -11.09 -10.02
C THR A 127 7.88 -11.72 -8.67
N LEU A 128 7.21 -11.33 -7.58
CA LEU A 128 7.41 -11.91 -6.25
C LEU A 128 7.07 -13.41 -6.21
N LEU A 129 6.00 -13.85 -6.87
CA LEU A 129 5.67 -15.28 -6.97
C LEU A 129 6.74 -16.05 -7.74
N ALA A 130 7.32 -15.47 -8.80
CA ALA A 130 8.38 -16.12 -9.57
C ALA A 130 9.69 -16.20 -8.78
N THR A 131 10.06 -15.14 -8.05
CA THR A 131 11.27 -15.15 -7.21
C THR A 131 11.12 -16.09 -6.03
N ASN A 132 9.95 -16.14 -5.38
CA ASN A 132 9.69 -17.06 -4.28
C ASN A 132 9.78 -18.53 -4.74
N GLU A 133 9.24 -18.86 -5.92
CA GLU A 133 9.36 -20.21 -6.49
C GLU A 133 10.83 -20.56 -6.80
N ALA A 134 11.61 -19.62 -7.34
CA ALA A 134 13.03 -19.82 -7.60
C ALA A 134 13.82 -20.01 -6.30
N PHE A 135 13.57 -19.19 -5.27
CA PHE A 135 14.20 -19.33 -3.95
C PHE A 135 13.86 -20.66 -3.29
N LYS A 136 12.60 -21.10 -3.39
CA LYS A 136 12.19 -22.41 -2.85
C LYS A 136 12.96 -23.54 -3.52
N LYS A 137 13.06 -23.53 -4.86
CA LYS A 137 13.86 -24.53 -5.61
C LYS A 137 15.35 -24.45 -5.27
N GLN A 138 15.89 -23.26 -5.07
CA GLN A 138 17.29 -23.07 -4.69
C GLN A 138 17.57 -23.61 -3.29
N ALA A 139 16.68 -23.37 -2.32
CA ALA A 139 16.78 -23.89 -0.97
C ALA A 139 16.66 -25.43 -0.94
N GLU A 140 15.72 -26.00 -1.69
CA GLU A 140 15.57 -27.45 -1.85
C GLU A 140 16.83 -28.06 -2.49
N GLY A 141 17.34 -27.48 -3.57
CA GLY A 141 18.58 -27.94 -4.22
C GLY A 141 19.80 -27.89 -3.31
N ALA A 142 19.98 -26.81 -2.56
CA ALA A 142 21.06 -26.69 -1.57
C ALA A 142 20.90 -27.70 -0.42
N SER A 143 19.67 -27.95 0.05
CA SER A 143 19.41 -28.96 1.07
C SER A 143 19.69 -30.38 0.57
N THR A 144 19.29 -30.70 -0.66
CA THR A 144 19.61 -32.00 -1.28
C THR A 144 21.11 -32.17 -1.49
N ALA A 145 21.81 -31.13 -1.95
CA ALA A 145 23.27 -31.17 -2.10
C ALA A 145 23.97 -31.38 -0.75
N ALA A 146 23.55 -30.65 0.30
CA ALA A 146 24.07 -30.82 1.64
C ALA A 146 23.85 -32.24 2.17
N LYS A 147 22.66 -32.82 1.97
CA LYS A 147 22.38 -34.22 2.34
C LYS A 147 23.29 -35.20 1.61
N LYS A 148 23.47 -35.03 0.29
CA LYS A 148 24.40 -35.87 -0.48
C LYS A 148 25.83 -35.77 0.03
N TYR A 149 26.32 -34.58 0.34
CA TYR A 149 27.66 -34.40 0.89
C TYR A 149 27.81 -34.99 2.30
N MET A 150 26.75 -35.01 3.10
CA MET A 150 26.73 -35.68 4.40
C MET A 150 26.80 -37.21 4.21
N GLU A 151 25.95 -37.78 3.36
CA GLU A 151 25.92 -39.22 3.05
C GLU A 151 27.24 -39.70 2.42
N GLU A 152 27.80 -38.95 1.47
CA GLU A 152 29.11 -39.26 0.87
C GLU A 152 30.24 -39.20 1.92
N ASN A 153 30.21 -38.23 2.83
CA ASN A 153 31.17 -38.17 3.94
C ASN A 153 31.06 -39.38 4.87
N GLU A 154 29.84 -39.77 5.25
CA GLU A 154 29.60 -40.95 6.10
C GLU A 154 30.12 -42.22 5.42
N LEU A 155 29.80 -42.42 4.14
CA LEU A 155 30.29 -43.56 3.36
C LEU A 155 31.82 -43.59 3.22
N LEU A 156 32.45 -42.43 3.01
CA LEU A 156 33.91 -42.32 2.95
C LEU A 156 34.53 -42.66 4.31
N GLN A 157 33.96 -42.17 5.41
CA GLN A 157 34.41 -42.49 6.76
C GLN A 157 34.29 -43.99 7.05
N GLU A 158 33.18 -44.63 6.67
CA GLU A 158 32.99 -46.08 6.83
C GLU A 158 34.00 -46.89 6.01
N LYS A 159 34.24 -46.52 4.73
CA LYS A 159 35.24 -47.18 3.87
C LYS A 159 36.66 -47.06 4.43
N LEU A 160 37.03 -45.89 4.95
CA LEU A 160 38.33 -45.68 5.62
C LEU A 160 38.47 -46.59 6.85
N ARG A 161 37.41 -46.69 7.66
CA ARG A 161 37.34 -47.57 8.84
C ARG A 161 37.51 -49.05 8.48
N GLN A 162 36.88 -49.51 7.40
CA GLN A 162 36.96 -50.89 6.91
C GLN A 162 38.33 -51.22 6.32
N ALA A 163 39.03 -50.25 5.73
CA ALA A 163 40.36 -50.42 5.16
C ALA A 163 41.48 -50.53 6.22
N GLY A 164 41.15 -50.50 7.52
CA GLY A 164 42.13 -50.57 8.60
C GLY A 164 43.05 -49.34 8.71
N ILE A 165 42.75 -48.29 7.95
CA ILE A 165 43.39 -46.98 8.04
C ILE A 165 42.70 -46.30 9.22
N GLU A 166 43.44 -46.04 10.30
CA GLU A 166 42.98 -45.09 11.32
C GLU A 166 42.54 -43.85 10.56
N LEU A 167 41.25 -43.49 10.66
CA LEU A 167 40.80 -42.22 10.12
C LEU A 167 41.85 -41.20 10.57
N PRO A 168 42.36 -40.33 9.68
CA PRO A 168 42.83 -39.07 10.19
C PRO A 168 41.59 -38.57 10.92
N GLU A 169 41.65 -38.54 12.26
CA GLU A 169 40.68 -37.76 13.00
C GLU A 169 40.61 -36.48 12.20
N ALA A 170 39.41 -36.11 11.76
CA ALA A 170 39.12 -34.76 11.31
C ALA A 170 39.27 -33.79 12.50
N GLY A 171 40.32 -33.96 13.30
CA GLY A 171 40.62 -33.40 14.61
C GLY A 171 41.82 -32.46 14.59
N LYS A 172 42.45 -32.23 13.43
CA LYS A 172 43.33 -31.05 13.25
C LYS A 172 42.63 -29.86 12.56
N GLN A 173 41.45 -30.05 11.99
CA GLN A 173 40.51 -28.95 11.69
C GLN A 173 39.27 -28.96 12.61
N GLY A 174 39.08 -30.02 13.41
CA GLY A 174 37.97 -30.15 14.35
C GLY A 174 38.08 -29.28 15.61
N VAL A 175 39.27 -28.88 16.04
CA VAL A 175 39.39 -27.94 17.19
C VAL A 175 38.82 -26.58 16.81
N GLY A 176 39.14 -26.07 15.63
CA GLY A 176 38.60 -24.81 15.11
C GLY A 176 37.09 -24.86 14.85
N LEU A 177 36.57 -25.94 14.24
CA LEU A 177 35.12 -26.08 13.96
C LEU A 177 34.27 -26.40 15.20
N GLN A 178 34.83 -27.07 16.21
CA GLN A 178 34.13 -27.35 17.47
C GLN A 178 34.22 -26.19 18.45
N GLU A 179 35.32 -25.43 18.46
CA GLU A 179 35.41 -24.11 19.08
C GLU A 179 34.54 -23.08 18.36
N GLU A 180 34.51 -23.04 17.02
CA GLU A 180 33.58 -22.20 16.24
C GLU A 180 32.14 -22.60 16.50
N ASN A 181 31.78 -23.88 16.53
CA ASN A 181 30.41 -24.28 16.85
C ASN A 181 30.05 -23.99 18.32
N LYS A 182 30.99 -24.04 19.27
CA LYS A 182 30.75 -23.65 20.66
C LYS A 182 30.61 -22.14 20.80
N THR A 183 31.52 -21.36 20.22
CA THR A 183 31.48 -19.89 20.19
C THR A 183 30.25 -19.39 19.44
N LEU A 184 29.90 -19.95 18.28
CA LEU A 184 28.65 -19.66 17.58
C LEU A 184 27.41 -20.05 18.40
N LYS A 185 27.43 -21.15 19.16
CA LYS A 185 26.31 -21.48 20.08
C LYS A 185 26.21 -20.50 21.23
N GLU A 186 27.34 -20.03 21.74
CA GLU A 186 27.42 -19.02 22.80
C GLU A 186 26.95 -17.67 22.27
N GLU A 187 27.40 -17.24 21.09
CA GLU A 187 26.93 -16.04 20.40
C GLU A 187 25.45 -16.11 20.07
N VAL A 188 24.94 -17.25 19.59
CA VAL A 188 23.50 -17.42 19.37
C VAL A 188 22.72 -17.37 20.70
N LYS A 189 23.30 -17.83 21.80
CA LYS A 189 22.68 -17.70 23.13
C LYS A 189 22.73 -16.25 23.62
N THR A 190 23.86 -15.56 23.51
CA THR A 190 24.02 -14.16 23.94
C THR A 190 23.12 -13.25 23.10
N LEU A 191 23.14 -13.40 21.77
CA LEU A 191 22.26 -12.66 20.87
C LEU A 191 20.77 -12.95 21.14
N LYS A 192 20.40 -14.18 21.51
CA LYS A 192 19.02 -14.47 21.94
C LYS A 192 18.68 -13.78 23.25
N THR A 193 19.58 -13.77 24.24
CA THR A 193 19.36 -13.08 25.50
C THR A 193 19.33 -11.56 25.34
N GLU A 194 20.14 -11.00 24.45
CA GLU A 194 20.14 -9.58 24.08
C GLU A 194 18.88 -9.22 23.29
N LEU A 195 18.43 -10.08 22.38
CA LEU A 195 17.19 -9.87 21.65
C LEU A 195 15.98 -9.94 22.60
N GLU A 196 16.01 -10.81 23.60
CA GLU A 196 14.95 -10.88 24.61
C GLU A 196 15.01 -9.69 25.60
N SER A 197 16.20 -9.22 25.98
CA SER A 197 16.37 -8.06 26.85
C SER A 197 15.99 -6.75 26.14
N THR A 198 16.41 -6.57 24.88
CA THR A 198 16.02 -5.42 24.04
C THR A 198 14.53 -5.45 23.73
N LYS A 199 13.92 -6.62 23.49
CA LYS A 199 12.47 -6.73 23.34
C LYS A 199 11.71 -6.35 24.62
N LYS A 200 12.21 -6.78 25.79
CA LYS A 200 11.64 -6.38 27.09
C LYS A 200 11.80 -4.87 27.34
N ALA A 201 12.95 -4.30 27.00
CA ALA A 201 13.20 -2.86 27.10
C ALA A 201 12.31 -2.05 26.16
N LEU A 202 12.13 -2.51 24.91
CA LEU A 202 11.23 -1.90 23.94
C LEU A 202 9.78 -1.96 24.42
N GLN A 203 9.33 -3.10 24.92
CA GLN A 203 7.97 -3.25 25.46
C GLN A 203 7.73 -2.36 26.68
N LYS A 204 8.73 -2.19 27.55
CA LYS A 204 8.65 -1.26 28.68
C LYS A 204 8.58 0.19 28.19
N SER A 205 9.46 0.59 27.26
CA SER A 205 9.44 1.92 26.65
C SER A 205 8.11 2.23 25.99
N ASP A 206 7.51 1.27 25.29
CA ASP A 206 6.23 1.44 24.61
C ASP A 206 5.08 1.61 25.63
N SER A 207 5.13 0.88 26.75
CA SER A 207 4.20 1.07 27.86
C SER A 207 4.35 2.45 28.55
N ASP A 208 5.58 2.94 28.70
CA ASP A 208 5.86 4.26 29.28
C ASP A 208 5.38 5.38 28.35
N VAL A 209 5.57 5.25 27.03
CA VAL A 209 5.05 6.19 26.03
C VAL A 209 3.51 6.21 26.04
N CYS A 210 2.87 5.05 26.13
CA CYS A 210 1.42 4.95 26.27
C CYS A 210 0.92 5.64 27.56
N ALA A 211 1.62 5.45 28.67
CA ALA A 211 1.29 6.09 29.94
C ALA A 211 1.47 7.61 29.88
N MET A 212 2.60 8.09 29.33
CA MET A 212 2.87 9.51 29.09
C MET A 212 1.81 10.15 28.22
N LYS A 213 1.37 9.47 27.15
CA LYS A 213 0.33 9.96 26.26
C LYS A 213 -1.01 10.13 27.00
N LYS A 214 -1.43 9.13 27.79
CA LYS A 214 -2.64 9.24 28.62
C LYS A 214 -2.55 10.37 29.65
N GLN A 215 -1.38 10.56 30.25
CA GLN A 215 -1.16 11.66 31.19
C GLN A 215 -1.25 13.02 30.49
N ALA A 216 -0.67 13.16 29.29
CA ALA A 216 -0.76 14.39 28.50
C ALA A 216 -2.20 14.68 28.05
N GLU A 217 -2.95 13.66 27.61
CA GLU A 217 -4.37 13.78 27.25
C GLU A 217 -5.20 14.24 28.46
N ASN A 218 -5.04 13.60 29.62
CA ASN A 218 -5.72 14.03 30.85
C ASN A 218 -5.34 15.45 31.27
N LEU A 219 -4.06 15.81 31.19
CA LEU A 219 -3.59 17.17 31.50
C LEU A 219 -4.23 18.20 30.57
N THR A 220 -4.34 17.90 29.28
CA THR A 220 -4.98 18.78 28.30
C THR A 220 -6.45 19.02 28.65
N VAL A 221 -7.19 17.96 29.02
CA VAL A 221 -8.60 18.06 29.42
C VAL A 221 -8.77 18.92 30.67
N GLU A 222 -7.92 18.72 31.70
CA GLU A 222 -7.97 19.56 32.90
C GLU A 222 -7.59 21.01 32.60
N TYR A 223 -6.66 21.25 31.66
CA TYR A 223 -6.29 22.59 31.21
C TYR A 223 -7.46 23.31 30.51
N ASP A 224 -8.16 22.61 29.61
CA ASP A 224 -9.34 23.14 28.92
C ASP A 224 -10.47 23.45 29.91
N ARG A 225 -10.69 22.56 30.89
CA ARG A 225 -11.65 22.79 31.98
C ARG A 225 -11.28 24.01 32.81
N LEU A 226 -10.02 24.18 33.16
CA LEU A 226 -9.55 25.33 33.94
C LEU A 226 -9.72 26.64 33.16
N LEU A 227 -9.45 26.63 31.85
CA LEU A 227 -9.71 27.75 30.95
C LEU A 227 -11.20 28.12 30.91
N GLU A 228 -12.09 27.13 30.83
CA GLU A 228 -13.53 27.36 30.92
C GLU A 228 -13.93 27.97 32.27
N GLU A 229 -13.47 27.42 33.39
CA GLU A 229 -13.76 27.95 34.72
C GLU A 229 -13.25 29.39 34.88
N HIS A 230 -12.04 29.69 34.38
CA HIS A 230 -11.48 31.03 34.36
C HIS A 230 -12.32 32.00 33.51
N SER A 231 -12.78 31.56 32.33
CA SER A 231 -13.65 32.37 31.46
C SER A 231 -15.01 32.68 32.13
N LYS A 232 -15.60 31.71 32.83
CA LYS A 232 -16.85 31.87 33.58
C LYS A 232 -16.68 32.85 34.74
N LEU A 233 -15.56 32.76 35.46
CA LEU A 233 -15.23 33.68 36.56
C LEU A 233 -15.05 35.12 36.06
N LEU A 234 -14.29 35.34 34.98
CA LEU A 234 -14.13 36.67 34.37
C LEU A 234 -15.48 37.28 33.97
N ALA A 235 -16.33 36.51 33.28
CA ALA A 235 -17.67 36.97 32.88
C ALA A 235 -18.59 37.27 34.09
N SER A 236 -18.39 36.60 35.22
CA SER A 236 -19.13 36.87 36.47
C SER A 236 -18.59 38.07 37.25
N SER A 237 -17.28 38.36 37.14
CA SER A 237 -16.63 39.53 37.72
C SER A 237 -17.08 40.81 37.00
N ASP A 238 -17.09 40.81 35.66
CA ASP A 238 -17.53 41.96 34.87
C ASP A 238 -19.01 42.30 35.11
N LYS A 239 -19.86 41.29 35.35
CA LYS A 239 -21.28 41.48 35.71
C LYS A 239 -21.52 42.01 37.12
N LYS A 240 -20.52 42.01 38.00
CA LYS A 240 -20.60 42.53 39.38
C LYS A 240 -20.07 43.95 39.51
N SER A 241 -19.41 44.47 38.47
CA SER A 241 -18.84 45.82 38.40
C SER A 241 -19.72 46.86 37.68
N ASP A 242 -20.89 46.45 37.17
CA ASP A 242 -22.00 47.32 36.75
C ASP A 242 -23.12 47.30 37.80
#